data_AF-A0A1B8ZXM8-F1
#
_entry.id   AF-A0A1B8ZXM8-F1
#
_cell.length_a   1.000
_cell.length_b   1.000
_cell.length_c   1.000
_cell.angle_alpha   90.00
_cell.angle_beta   90.00
_cell.angle_gamma   90.00
#
_symmetry.space_group_name_H-M   'P 1'
#
loop_
_entity.id
_entity.type
_entity.pdbx_description
1 polymer ?
#
loop_
_entity_poly.entity_id
_entity_poly.type
_entity_poly.pdbx_seq_one_letter_code
_entity_poly.pdbx_strand_id
1 'polypeptide(L)'
;MKINTAIALLFLPLVIISCKKDEKKPVENPPTITKDSVQTVKTEEEIDFKNFNIFNISTIQRNELMDSFISVSDIYHDKQAVPIEFLKKQKEVPFSNMGHVELDNQYRKKLLNGSHIAESDTLYLYNYGANKLQKIPVNKLKTVAYLSPYTTEGEEIDSDSYMVGFQIDNQKSMDIFDKYTNSLAYFGNRNPFVENKMKMIKWEKAGNDVQKKYFSGSKLKYGGIYQSKYDNLTYYVQDLLEEYGTQERKLVVINEHNEKVFEKTFINDDGVEFYPLEKTENDDVNYSAQWTGILFKGKAPVVFNFSSASFGCPMITFIDKDKTELEIKCDNRH
;
A
#
# COMPACT_ATOMS: atom_id res chain seq x y z
N MET A 1 44.44 20.09 -27.86
CA MET A 1 44.41 20.00 -29.34
C MET A 1 43.12 19.30 -29.73
N LYS A 2 42.18 19.81 -30.52
CA LYS A 2 41.98 21.09 -31.19
C LYS A 2 40.48 21.41 -31.07
N ILE A 3 40.18 22.67 -30.80
CA ILE A 3 38.86 23.31 -30.89
C ILE A 3 38.64 23.67 -32.36
N ASN A 4 37.43 23.46 -32.90
CA ASN A 4 37.02 24.11 -34.14
C ASN A 4 35.71 24.89 -33.91
N THR A 5 35.90 26.20 -33.92
CA THR A 5 34.95 27.31 -34.06
C THR A 5 34.52 27.47 -35.53
N ALA A 6 33.27 27.90 -35.76
CA ALA A 6 32.82 28.89 -36.78
C ALA A 6 31.29 28.78 -36.94
N ILE A 7 30.47 29.72 -36.45
CA ILE A 7 30.10 31.06 -36.97
C ILE A 7 28.76 31.02 -37.74
N ALA A 8 27.91 31.96 -37.33
CA ALA A 8 26.52 32.21 -37.66
C ALA A 8 26.25 32.66 -39.10
N LEU A 9 24.99 32.58 -39.53
CA LEU A 9 24.39 33.55 -40.46
C LEU A 9 22.87 33.66 -40.25
N LEU A 10 22.48 34.86 -39.82
CA LEU A 10 21.13 35.41 -39.75
C LEU A 10 20.56 35.60 -41.16
N PHE A 11 19.28 35.28 -41.37
CA PHE A 11 18.45 35.92 -42.41
C PHE A 11 17.00 36.10 -41.93
N LEU A 12 16.61 37.35 -41.71
CA LEU A 12 15.22 37.83 -41.74
C LEU A 12 14.74 37.96 -43.19
N PRO A 13 13.42 37.91 -43.44
CA PRO A 13 12.82 38.77 -44.45
C PRO A 13 11.78 39.74 -43.88
N LEU A 14 11.80 40.90 -44.51
CA LEU A 14 11.05 42.12 -44.24
C LEU A 14 9.54 42.01 -44.49
N VAL A 15 8.82 42.80 -43.71
CA VAL A 15 7.43 43.22 -43.89
C VAL A 15 7.27 43.97 -45.22
N ILE A 16 6.26 43.58 -46.02
CA ILE A 16 5.71 44.42 -47.09
C ILE A 16 4.27 44.76 -46.71
N ILE A 17 4.05 46.05 -46.50
CA ILE A 17 2.74 46.69 -46.34
C ILE A 17 2.14 46.86 -47.75
N SER A 18 0.89 46.44 -47.94
CA SER A 18 0.05 46.96 -49.03
C SER A 18 -1.40 47.07 -48.57
N CYS A 19 -1.83 48.31 -48.35
CA CYS A 19 -3.22 48.69 -48.13
C CYS A 19 -4.10 48.39 -49.36
N LYS A 20 -5.30 47.82 -49.15
CA LYS A 20 -6.45 48.05 -50.03
C LYS A 20 -7.71 48.30 -49.20
N LYS A 21 -8.38 49.37 -49.64
CA LYS A 21 -9.56 50.10 -49.15
C LYS A 21 -10.76 49.28 -48.65
N ASP A 22 -11.44 49.91 -47.67
CA ASP A 22 -12.76 49.63 -47.14
C ASP A 22 -13.90 49.65 -48.18
N GLU A 23 -14.84 48.71 -48.05
CA GLU A 23 -16.26 48.93 -48.31
C GLU A 23 -17.08 48.45 -47.10
N LYS A 24 -18.03 49.29 -46.65
CA LYS A 24 -18.87 49.12 -45.46
C LYS A 24 -20.15 48.34 -45.75
N LYS A 25 -20.60 47.53 -44.78
CA LYS A 25 -21.97 47.44 -44.17
C LYS A 25 -22.14 46.11 -43.41
N PRO A 26 -23.13 45.95 -42.51
CA PRO A 26 -23.62 46.82 -41.43
C PRO A 26 -23.52 46.11 -40.05
N VAL A 27 -23.81 46.85 -38.99
CA VAL A 27 -23.76 46.42 -37.58
C VAL A 27 -24.84 45.36 -37.27
N GLU A 28 -24.44 44.23 -36.68
CA GLU A 28 -25.31 43.27 -35.98
C GLU A 28 -24.93 43.19 -34.49
N ASN A 29 -25.96 42.99 -33.67
CA ASN A 29 -25.99 43.11 -32.21
C ASN A 29 -25.03 42.17 -31.45
N PRO A 30 -24.65 42.50 -30.20
CA PRO A 30 -23.73 41.68 -29.41
C PRO A 30 -24.34 40.31 -29.07
N PRO A 31 -23.56 39.21 -29.15
CA PRO A 31 -24.04 37.91 -28.70
C PRO A 31 -24.10 37.85 -27.17
N THR A 32 -25.27 37.42 -26.73
CA THR A 32 -25.67 37.01 -25.39
C THR A 32 -24.61 36.16 -24.69
N ILE A 33 -24.29 36.51 -23.45
CA ILE A 33 -23.49 35.69 -22.53
C ILE A 33 -24.27 34.41 -22.23
N THR A 34 -23.92 33.31 -22.90
CA THR A 34 -24.28 31.96 -22.47
C THR A 34 -23.44 31.64 -21.25
N LYS A 35 -24.11 31.42 -20.10
CA LYS A 35 -23.51 30.83 -18.90
C LYS A 35 -23.06 29.41 -19.25
N ASP A 36 -21.80 29.27 -19.63
CA ASP A 36 -21.19 27.95 -19.75
C ASP A 36 -20.99 27.39 -18.35
N SER A 37 -21.91 26.50 -18.00
CA SER A 37 -21.69 25.27 -17.22
C SER A 37 -20.29 25.15 -16.63
N VAL A 38 -20.17 25.51 -15.34
CA VAL A 38 -19.09 25.01 -14.47
C VAL A 38 -19.07 23.50 -14.61
N GLN A 39 -18.05 22.96 -15.27
CA GLN A 39 -17.74 21.53 -15.21
C GLN A 39 -17.59 21.18 -13.74
N THR A 40 -18.62 20.53 -13.20
CA THR A 40 -18.54 19.81 -11.95
C THR A 40 -17.38 18.83 -12.08
N VAL A 41 -16.31 19.13 -11.36
CA VAL A 41 -15.21 18.19 -11.09
C VAL A 41 -15.88 16.88 -10.70
N LYS A 42 -15.66 15.83 -11.49
CA LYS A 42 -16.13 14.49 -11.15
C LYS A 42 -15.65 14.20 -9.74
N THR A 43 -16.58 14.13 -8.79
CA THR A 43 -16.34 13.58 -7.46
C THR A 43 -15.64 12.24 -7.70
N GLU A 44 -14.38 12.11 -7.29
CA GLU A 44 -13.73 10.80 -7.29
C GLU A 44 -14.67 9.88 -6.53
N GLU A 45 -15.14 8.80 -7.18
CA GLU A 45 -16.04 7.84 -6.56
C GLU A 45 -15.42 7.39 -5.24
N GLU A 46 -16.13 7.67 -4.16
CA GLU A 46 -15.70 7.32 -2.82
C GLU A 46 -15.55 5.80 -2.71
N ILE A 47 -14.41 5.33 -2.19
CA ILE A 47 -14.17 3.89 -1.99
C ILE A 47 -15.16 3.35 -0.94
N ASP A 48 -15.95 2.34 -1.35
CA ASP A 48 -16.75 1.51 -0.46
C ASP A 48 -15.87 0.42 0.16
N PHE A 49 -15.68 0.48 1.47
CA PHE A 49 -14.81 -0.45 2.18
C PHE A 49 -15.38 -1.86 2.34
N LYS A 50 -16.68 -2.10 2.06
CA LYS A 50 -17.32 -3.41 2.28
C LYS A 50 -16.64 -4.56 1.55
N ASN A 51 -16.15 -4.31 0.33
CA ASN A 51 -15.43 -5.29 -0.50
C ASN A 51 -14.07 -4.76 -0.95
N PHE A 52 -13.50 -3.82 -0.20
CA PHE A 52 -12.20 -3.22 -0.52
C PHE A 52 -11.11 -3.92 0.26
N ASN A 53 -10.43 -4.88 -0.39
CA ASN A 53 -9.39 -5.67 0.24
C ASN A 53 -8.03 -5.26 -0.29
N ILE A 54 -7.14 -4.87 0.62
CA ILE A 54 -5.73 -4.62 0.35
C ILE A 54 -4.94 -5.80 0.86
N PHE A 55 -4.00 -6.29 0.06
CA PHE A 55 -3.24 -7.48 0.36
C PHE A 55 -1.76 -7.18 0.51
N ASN A 56 -1.12 -7.93 1.40
CA ASN A 56 0.32 -8.08 1.45
C ASN A 56 0.81 -8.96 0.29
N ILE A 57 2.09 -8.83 -0.06
CA ILE A 57 2.76 -9.72 -1.00
C ILE A 57 3.74 -10.56 -0.20
N SER A 58 3.51 -11.86 -0.19
CA SER A 58 4.36 -12.85 0.47
C SER A 58 5.38 -13.42 -0.49
N THR A 59 6.51 -13.87 0.04
CA THR A 59 7.50 -14.67 -0.71
C THR A 59 7.45 -16.09 -0.20
N ILE A 60 7.29 -17.06 -1.11
CA ILE A 60 7.26 -18.48 -0.79
C ILE A 60 8.47 -19.16 -1.41
N GLN A 61 9.27 -19.85 -0.60
CA GLN A 61 10.38 -20.65 -1.09
C GLN A 61 9.91 -22.01 -1.59
N ARG A 62 10.31 -22.37 -2.80
CA ARG A 62 10.03 -23.68 -3.43
C ARG A 62 11.29 -24.22 -4.09
N ASN A 63 12.04 -25.03 -3.34
CA ASN A 63 13.37 -25.52 -3.73
C ASN A 63 14.33 -24.35 -4.01
N GLU A 64 14.90 -24.28 -5.22
CA GLU A 64 15.75 -23.18 -5.69
C GLU A 64 14.97 -21.94 -6.16
N LEU A 65 13.64 -22.01 -6.24
CA LEU A 65 12.80 -20.91 -6.69
C LEU A 65 12.19 -20.18 -5.50
N MET A 66 12.04 -18.87 -5.65
CA MET A 66 11.20 -18.06 -4.81
C MET A 66 10.05 -17.53 -5.65
N ASP A 67 8.83 -17.72 -5.16
CA ASP A 67 7.60 -17.28 -5.78
C ASP A 67 7.06 -16.08 -5.00
N SER A 68 6.72 -14.97 -5.68
CA SER A 68 5.92 -13.92 -5.06
C SER A 68 4.44 -14.24 -5.19
N PHE A 69 3.73 -14.14 -4.08
CA PHE A 69 2.40 -14.67 -3.90
C PHE A 69 1.51 -13.68 -3.18
N ILE A 70 0.28 -13.52 -3.66
CA ILE A 70 -0.79 -12.88 -2.90
C ILE A 70 -1.79 -13.95 -2.54
N SER A 71 -1.92 -14.16 -1.24
CA SER A 71 -2.99 -14.99 -0.72
C SER A 71 -4.31 -14.25 -0.68
N VAL A 72 -5.40 -14.96 -0.96
CA VAL A 72 -6.77 -14.47 -0.77
C VAL A 72 -7.54 -15.29 0.27
N SER A 73 -6.86 -16.16 1.03
CA SER A 73 -7.49 -17.03 2.03
C SER A 73 -8.27 -16.26 3.11
N ASP A 74 -7.84 -15.03 3.44
CA ASP A 74 -8.53 -14.16 4.41
C ASP A 74 -9.96 -13.78 4.00
N ILE A 75 -10.28 -13.89 2.71
CA ILE A 75 -11.61 -13.55 2.15
C ILE A 75 -12.24 -14.71 1.38
N TYR A 76 -11.56 -15.85 1.27
CA TYR A 76 -12.02 -17.02 0.53
C TYR A 76 -11.98 -18.25 1.44
N HIS A 77 -13.17 -18.70 1.86
CA HIS A 77 -13.34 -19.72 2.90
C HIS A 77 -13.97 -21.03 2.38
N ASP A 78 -13.79 -21.37 1.10
CA ASP A 78 -14.25 -22.66 0.57
C ASP A 78 -13.36 -23.79 1.13
N LYS A 79 -13.97 -24.73 1.84
CA LYS A 79 -13.30 -25.91 2.43
C LYS A 79 -12.80 -26.92 1.39
N GLN A 80 -13.09 -26.70 0.11
CA GLN A 80 -12.60 -27.49 -1.02
C GLN A 80 -11.85 -26.61 -2.00
N ALA A 81 -10.95 -25.77 -1.47
CA ALA A 81 -10.08 -24.90 -2.25
C ALA A 81 -8.99 -25.67 -3.01
N VAL A 82 -8.64 -26.88 -2.55
CA VAL A 82 -7.64 -27.77 -3.16
C VAL A 82 -8.30 -29.07 -3.66
N PRO A 83 -7.82 -29.70 -4.75
CA PRO A 83 -8.38 -30.96 -5.23
C PRO A 83 -8.33 -32.10 -4.22
N ILE A 84 -9.49 -32.68 -3.91
CA ILE A 84 -9.60 -33.77 -2.93
C ILE A 84 -8.81 -35.02 -3.35
N GLU A 85 -8.76 -35.30 -4.66
CA GLU A 85 -7.98 -36.43 -5.20
C GLU A 85 -6.47 -36.23 -5.07
N PHE A 86 -6.01 -34.97 -4.99
CA PHE A 86 -4.63 -34.66 -4.66
C PHE A 86 -4.37 -34.90 -3.17
N LEU A 87 -5.24 -34.40 -2.28
CA LEU A 87 -5.13 -34.60 -0.83
C LEU A 87 -5.18 -36.08 -0.42
N LYS A 88 -5.99 -36.91 -1.09
CA LYS A 88 -6.06 -38.36 -0.83
C LYS A 88 -4.73 -39.08 -1.07
N LYS A 89 -3.89 -38.55 -1.95
CA LYS A 89 -2.58 -39.13 -2.30
C LYS A 89 -1.45 -38.68 -1.38
N GLN A 90 -1.72 -37.86 -0.37
CA GLN A 90 -0.69 -37.29 0.52
C GLN A 90 0.22 -38.33 1.20
N LYS A 91 -0.27 -39.57 1.40
CA LYS A 91 0.53 -40.69 1.96
C LYS A 91 1.41 -41.40 0.93
N GLU A 92 1.14 -41.18 -0.35
CA GLU A 92 1.81 -41.83 -1.49
C GLU A 92 2.84 -40.92 -2.15
N VAL A 93 2.79 -39.61 -1.88
CA VAL A 93 3.69 -38.61 -2.46
C VAL A 93 4.62 -38.02 -1.40
N PRO A 94 5.89 -37.73 -1.74
CA PRO A 94 6.79 -37.02 -0.83
C PRO A 94 6.21 -35.68 -0.37
N PHE A 95 6.44 -35.30 0.89
CA PHE A 95 5.96 -34.04 1.47
C PHE A 95 6.37 -32.80 0.65
N SER A 96 7.58 -32.80 0.09
CA SER A 96 8.06 -31.72 -0.79
C SER A 96 7.20 -31.52 -2.04
N ASN A 97 6.53 -32.56 -2.54
CA ASN A 97 5.59 -32.47 -3.67
C ASN A 97 4.21 -31.97 -3.25
N MET A 98 3.91 -31.92 -1.95
CA MET A 98 2.67 -31.35 -1.40
C MET A 98 2.73 -29.83 -1.27
N GLY A 99 3.93 -29.22 -1.34
CA GLY A 99 4.14 -27.80 -1.04
C GLY A 99 3.50 -26.82 -2.01
N HIS A 100 3.13 -27.24 -3.23
CA HIS A 100 2.57 -26.35 -4.25
C HIS A 100 1.65 -27.08 -5.23
N VAL A 101 0.50 -26.50 -5.51
CA VAL A 101 -0.48 -26.99 -6.49
C VAL A 101 -0.90 -25.86 -7.42
N GLU A 102 -0.78 -26.07 -8.73
CA GLU A 102 -1.42 -25.18 -9.71
C GLU A 102 -2.91 -25.57 -9.83
N LEU A 103 -3.80 -24.60 -9.60
CA LEU A 103 -5.24 -24.82 -9.57
C LEU A 103 -5.83 -24.66 -10.97
N ASP A 104 -6.61 -25.65 -11.41
CA ASP A 104 -7.22 -25.65 -12.74
C ASP A 104 -8.35 -24.60 -12.87
N ASN A 105 -8.94 -24.51 -14.07
CA ASN A 105 -10.00 -23.55 -14.36
C ASN A 105 -11.25 -23.69 -13.48
N GLN A 106 -11.58 -24.90 -13.00
CA GLN A 106 -12.71 -25.12 -12.10
C GLN A 106 -12.43 -24.50 -10.73
N TYR A 107 -11.26 -24.76 -10.16
CA TYR A 107 -10.83 -24.21 -8.87
C TYR A 107 -10.59 -22.70 -8.95
N ARG A 108 -10.00 -22.22 -10.04
CA ARG A 108 -9.86 -20.78 -10.32
C ARG A 108 -11.20 -20.06 -10.31
N LYS A 109 -12.21 -20.60 -11.00
CA LYS A 109 -13.55 -19.99 -11.04
C LYS A 109 -14.19 -19.93 -9.64
N LYS A 110 -14.00 -20.96 -8.82
CA LYS A 110 -14.46 -20.95 -7.42
C LYS A 110 -13.76 -19.86 -6.61
N LEU A 111 -12.43 -19.80 -6.69
CA LEU A 111 -11.62 -18.82 -5.97
C LEU A 111 -12.01 -17.39 -6.35
N LEU A 112 -12.11 -17.09 -7.64
CA LEU A 112 -12.53 -15.77 -8.15
C LEU A 112 -13.93 -15.38 -7.66
N ASN A 113 -14.90 -16.29 -7.77
CA ASN A 113 -16.26 -16.02 -7.32
C ASN A 113 -16.34 -15.81 -5.80
N GLY A 114 -15.65 -16.67 -5.03
CA GLY A 114 -15.69 -16.62 -3.57
C GLY A 114 -14.91 -15.46 -2.97
N SER A 115 -13.90 -14.94 -3.66
CA SER A 115 -13.12 -13.76 -3.26
C SER A 115 -13.65 -12.45 -3.85
N HIS A 116 -14.74 -12.48 -4.63
CA HIS A 116 -15.30 -11.33 -5.35
C HIS A 116 -14.31 -10.65 -6.31
N ILE A 117 -13.41 -11.42 -6.93
CA ILE A 117 -12.48 -10.96 -7.95
C ILE A 117 -12.97 -11.43 -9.33
N ALA A 118 -13.02 -10.53 -10.31
CA ALA A 118 -13.41 -10.88 -11.68
C ALA A 118 -12.20 -11.18 -12.57
N GLU A 119 -12.35 -12.04 -13.58
CA GLU A 119 -11.31 -12.28 -14.60
C GLU A 119 -10.93 -11.01 -15.39
N SER A 120 -11.87 -10.06 -15.49
CA SER A 120 -11.65 -8.77 -16.13
C SER A 120 -10.93 -7.75 -15.24
N ASP A 121 -10.71 -8.07 -13.96
CA ASP A 121 -10.04 -7.18 -13.04
C ASP A 121 -8.54 -7.07 -13.36
N THR A 122 -7.93 -6.07 -12.74
CA THR A 122 -6.50 -5.82 -12.75
C THR A 122 -5.97 -5.92 -11.34
N LEU A 123 -4.87 -6.64 -11.17
CA LEU A 123 -4.00 -6.53 -10.01
C LEU A 123 -3.19 -5.23 -10.12
N TYR A 124 -3.40 -4.35 -9.17
CA TYR A 124 -2.61 -3.14 -8.94
C TYR A 124 -1.60 -3.42 -7.82
N LEU A 125 -0.32 -3.40 -8.16
CA LEU A 125 0.79 -3.50 -7.21
C LEU A 125 1.40 -2.11 -7.06
N TYR A 126 1.20 -1.49 -5.91
CA TYR A 126 1.72 -0.17 -5.63
C TYR A 126 2.83 -0.23 -4.60
N ASN A 127 4.07 -0.01 -5.06
CA ASN A 127 5.19 0.23 -4.17
C ASN A 127 5.17 1.72 -3.77
N TYR A 128 4.69 2.01 -2.56
CA TYR A 128 4.54 3.38 -2.08
C TYR A 128 5.87 4.00 -1.67
N GLY A 129 6.91 3.19 -1.40
CA GLY A 129 8.24 3.69 -1.07
C GLY A 129 9.03 4.16 -2.28
N ALA A 130 9.00 3.40 -3.37
CA ALA A 130 9.58 3.75 -4.67
C ALA A 130 8.64 4.58 -5.56
N ASN A 131 7.39 4.76 -5.12
CA ASN A 131 6.31 5.36 -5.89
C ASN A 131 6.18 4.74 -7.30
N LYS A 132 5.93 3.43 -7.34
CA LYS A 132 5.81 2.69 -8.59
C LYS A 132 4.54 1.85 -8.59
N LEU A 133 3.68 2.10 -9.56
CA LEU A 133 2.47 1.31 -9.79
C LEU A 133 2.67 0.35 -10.96
N GLN A 134 2.49 -0.95 -10.70
CA GLN A 134 2.42 -1.99 -11.71
C GLN A 134 0.99 -2.49 -11.85
N LYS A 135 0.61 -2.85 -13.08
CA LYS A 135 -0.73 -3.34 -13.44
C LYS A 135 -0.59 -4.68 -14.15
N ILE A 136 -1.29 -5.70 -13.64
CA ILE A 136 -1.29 -7.04 -14.22
C ILE A 136 -2.74 -7.50 -14.38
N PRO A 137 -3.20 -7.83 -15.59
CA PRO A 137 -4.53 -8.40 -15.76
C PRO A 137 -4.69 -9.70 -14.97
N VAL A 138 -5.80 -9.87 -14.25
CA VAL A 138 -6.05 -11.07 -13.42
C VAL A 138 -6.00 -12.35 -14.26
N ASN A 139 -6.53 -12.31 -15.48
CA ASN A 139 -6.50 -13.45 -16.43
C ASN A 139 -5.09 -13.90 -16.86
N LYS A 140 -4.02 -13.15 -16.52
CA LYS A 140 -2.62 -13.56 -16.76
C LYS A 140 -1.95 -14.17 -15.53
N LEU A 141 -2.56 -14.06 -14.35
CA LEU A 141 -2.01 -14.60 -13.11
C LEU A 141 -2.31 -16.09 -13.00
N LYS A 142 -1.35 -16.86 -12.48
CA LYS A 142 -1.59 -18.27 -12.15
C LYS A 142 -2.30 -18.37 -10.81
N THR A 143 -3.35 -19.18 -10.75
CA THR A 143 -4.01 -19.52 -9.49
C THR A 143 -3.33 -20.73 -8.90
N VAL A 144 -2.88 -20.61 -7.66
CA VAL A 144 -2.05 -21.62 -6.99
C VAL A 144 -2.47 -21.79 -5.53
N ALA A 145 -2.11 -22.93 -4.96
CA ALA A 145 -2.18 -23.22 -3.55
C ALA A 145 -0.77 -23.55 -3.05
N TYR A 146 -0.32 -22.89 -1.98
CA TYR A 146 0.93 -23.21 -1.28
C TYR A 146 0.61 -23.82 0.07
N LEU A 147 1.31 -24.89 0.43
CA LEU A 147 1.17 -25.45 1.77
C LEU A 147 1.66 -24.40 2.79
N SER A 148 0.93 -24.27 3.89
CA SER A 148 1.29 -23.37 4.98
C SER A 148 2.71 -23.67 5.48
N PRO A 149 3.54 -22.65 5.78
CA PRO A 149 4.86 -22.87 6.37
C PRO A 149 4.79 -23.48 7.78
N TYR A 150 3.60 -23.52 8.39
CA TYR A 150 3.37 -24.13 9.71
C TYR A 150 2.98 -25.60 9.65
N THR A 151 2.75 -26.16 8.46
CA THR A 151 2.46 -27.59 8.31
C THR A 151 3.77 -28.36 8.31
N THR A 152 3.83 -29.46 9.07
CA THR A 152 5.02 -30.31 9.17
C THR A 152 4.83 -31.68 8.53
N GLU A 153 5.95 -32.30 8.12
CA GLU A 153 5.92 -33.65 7.55
C GLU A 153 5.37 -34.67 8.57
N GLY A 154 4.37 -35.43 8.16
CA GLY A 154 3.70 -36.43 8.99
C GLY A 154 2.36 -35.98 9.59
N GLU A 155 2.03 -34.70 9.51
CA GLU A 155 0.68 -34.20 9.81
C GLU A 155 -0.31 -34.57 8.70
N GLU A 156 -1.59 -34.70 9.07
CA GLU A 156 -2.66 -34.86 8.08
C GLU A 156 -2.91 -33.50 7.39
N ILE A 157 -2.75 -33.49 6.07
CA ILE A 157 -2.91 -32.30 5.23
C ILE A 157 -4.34 -32.28 4.69
N ASP A 158 -5.01 -31.16 4.89
CA ASP A 158 -6.34 -30.89 4.36
C ASP A 158 -6.34 -29.63 3.48
N SER A 159 -7.53 -29.20 3.02
CA SER A 159 -7.64 -27.99 2.19
C SER A 159 -7.31 -26.71 2.96
N ASP A 160 -7.54 -26.68 4.28
CA ASP A 160 -7.32 -25.50 5.12
C ASP A 160 -5.83 -25.33 5.44
N SER A 161 -5.04 -26.40 5.29
CA SER A 161 -3.57 -26.39 5.37
C SER A 161 -2.90 -25.56 4.25
N TYR A 162 -3.65 -25.16 3.22
CA TYR A 162 -3.14 -24.39 2.09
C TYR A 162 -3.51 -22.90 2.15
N MET A 163 -2.56 -22.07 1.77
CA MET A 163 -2.77 -20.68 1.37
C MET A 163 -3.10 -20.65 -0.13
N VAL A 164 -4.22 -20.04 -0.50
CA VAL A 164 -4.71 -20.04 -1.88
C VAL A 164 -4.80 -18.64 -2.45
N GLY A 165 -4.39 -18.48 -3.71
CA GLY A 165 -4.33 -17.16 -4.31
C GLY A 165 -3.60 -17.13 -5.65
N PHE A 166 -2.82 -16.08 -5.87
CA PHE A 166 -2.19 -15.80 -7.16
C PHE A 166 -0.67 -15.72 -7.06
N GLN A 167 0.01 -16.48 -7.91
CA GLN A 167 1.44 -16.31 -8.15
C GLN A 167 1.65 -15.11 -9.08
N ILE A 168 2.46 -14.15 -8.65
CA ILE A 168 2.77 -12.92 -9.41
C ILE A 168 3.97 -13.15 -10.33
N ASP A 169 5.05 -13.72 -9.79
CA ASP A 169 6.27 -14.04 -10.50
C ASP A 169 7.05 -15.14 -9.78
N ASN A 170 8.18 -15.55 -10.38
CA ASN A 170 9.14 -16.45 -9.77
C ASN A 170 10.56 -16.13 -10.24
N GLN A 171 11.54 -16.40 -9.37
CA GLN A 171 12.95 -16.25 -9.69
C GLN A 171 13.83 -17.17 -8.83
N LYS A 172 15.05 -17.45 -9.29
CA LYS A 172 16.04 -18.23 -8.54
C LYS A 172 16.82 -17.43 -7.48
N SER A 173 16.70 -16.10 -7.48
CA SER A 173 17.51 -15.21 -6.62
C SER A 173 16.74 -14.81 -5.35
N MET A 174 17.49 -14.69 -4.24
CA MET A 174 17.00 -14.10 -2.99
C MET A 174 16.66 -12.61 -3.12
N ASP A 175 17.04 -11.94 -4.21
CA ASP A 175 16.69 -10.53 -4.48
C ASP A 175 15.17 -10.26 -4.53
N ILE A 176 14.34 -11.30 -4.48
CA ILE A 176 12.88 -11.17 -4.47
C ILE A 176 12.38 -10.57 -3.16
N PHE A 177 13.08 -10.79 -2.04
CA PHE A 177 12.61 -10.39 -0.72
C PHE A 177 12.44 -8.87 -0.64
N ASP A 178 13.34 -8.12 -1.28
CA ASP A 178 13.28 -6.65 -1.30
C ASP A 178 12.37 -6.09 -2.39
N LYS A 179 12.00 -6.90 -3.39
CA LYS A 179 11.28 -6.45 -4.59
C LYS A 179 9.92 -5.84 -4.27
N TYR A 180 9.23 -6.42 -3.29
CA TYR A 180 7.90 -6.00 -2.87
C TYR A 180 7.87 -5.33 -1.50
N THR A 181 9.03 -5.03 -0.91
CA THR A 181 9.12 -4.19 0.28
C THR A 181 8.41 -2.86 0.03
N ASN A 182 7.62 -2.40 0.99
CA ASN A 182 6.78 -1.21 0.87
C ASN A 182 5.75 -1.26 -0.28
N SER A 183 5.21 -2.44 -0.58
CA SER A 183 4.18 -2.62 -1.62
C SER A 183 2.84 -3.10 -1.06
N LEU A 184 1.76 -2.67 -1.70
CA LEU A 184 0.39 -3.12 -1.44
C LEU A 184 -0.23 -3.64 -2.72
N ALA A 185 -1.05 -4.67 -2.60
CA ALA A 185 -1.79 -5.26 -3.70
C ALA A 185 -3.29 -4.96 -3.60
N TYR A 186 -3.93 -4.70 -4.73
CA TYR A 186 -5.38 -4.57 -4.85
C TYR A 186 -5.87 -5.22 -6.14
N PHE A 187 -6.95 -6.00 -6.06
CA PHE A 187 -7.64 -6.53 -7.22
C PHE A 187 -8.91 -5.72 -7.48
N GLY A 188 -9.06 -5.22 -8.71
CA GLY A 188 -10.31 -4.59 -9.11
C GLY A 188 -10.27 -4.02 -10.52
N ASN A 189 -11.39 -3.45 -10.96
CA ASN A 189 -11.51 -2.86 -12.29
C ASN A 189 -10.89 -1.46 -12.41
N ARG A 190 -10.56 -0.81 -11.29
CA ARG A 190 -10.01 0.55 -11.22
C ARG A 190 -8.87 0.63 -10.20
N ASN A 191 -7.87 1.46 -10.49
CA ASN A 191 -6.77 1.74 -9.56
C ASN A 191 -7.28 2.58 -8.36
N PRO A 192 -7.16 2.10 -7.11
CA PRO A 192 -7.55 2.87 -5.93
C PRO A 192 -6.45 3.79 -5.42
N PHE A 193 -5.19 3.55 -5.81
CA PHE A 193 -4.03 4.22 -5.24
C PHE A 193 -3.81 5.62 -5.84
N VAL A 194 -3.24 6.50 -5.03
CA VAL A 194 -2.74 7.81 -5.44
C VAL A 194 -1.20 7.79 -5.45
N GLU A 195 -0.64 7.95 -6.64
CA GLU A 195 0.80 8.00 -6.85
C GLU A 195 1.38 9.35 -6.36
N ASN A 196 2.62 9.35 -5.90
CA ASN A 196 3.40 10.51 -5.43
C ASN A 196 2.86 11.22 -4.18
N LYS A 197 1.94 10.59 -3.44
CA LYS A 197 1.32 11.20 -2.26
C LYS A 197 1.64 10.50 -0.94
N MET A 198 2.42 9.42 -0.98
CA MET A 198 2.99 8.80 0.21
C MET A 198 4.40 9.32 0.46
N LYS A 199 4.73 9.53 1.74
CA LYS A 199 6.05 9.95 2.20
C LYS A 199 6.44 9.15 3.43
N MET A 200 7.72 8.83 3.51
CA MET A 200 8.31 8.31 4.73
C MET A 200 8.31 9.39 5.79
N ILE A 201 7.93 9.04 7.01
CA ILE A 201 7.99 9.97 8.13
C ILE A 201 9.43 10.06 8.61
N LYS A 202 9.97 11.28 8.61
CA LYS A 202 11.29 11.57 9.19
C LYS A 202 11.08 12.19 10.56
N TRP A 203 11.37 11.41 11.60
CA TRP A 203 11.19 11.84 12.98
C TRP A 203 12.40 12.66 13.43
N GLU A 204 12.12 13.80 14.06
CA GLU A 204 13.10 14.66 14.71
C GLU A 204 12.74 14.82 16.18
N LYS A 205 13.72 14.98 17.06
CA LYS A 205 13.45 15.20 18.49
C LYS A 205 12.64 16.48 18.67
N ALA A 206 11.59 16.41 19.50
CA ALA A 206 10.75 17.54 19.86
C ALA A 206 11.10 18.09 21.25
N GLY A 207 10.58 19.28 21.57
CA GLY A 207 10.76 19.91 22.87
C GLY A 207 9.82 19.34 23.95
N ASN A 208 10.26 19.44 25.22
CA ASN A 208 9.47 19.00 26.38
C ASN A 208 8.17 19.79 26.59
N ASP A 209 8.06 20.98 25.98
CA ASP A 209 6.83 21.76 25.95
C ASP A 209 5.69 21.04 25.20
N VAL A 210 6.03 20.31 24.13
CA VAL A 210 5.09 19.47 23.38
C VAL A 210 4.54 18.35 24.26
N GLN A 211 5.41 17.69 25.03
CA GLN A 211 5.01 16.63 25.97
C GLN A 211 3.95 17.13 26.94
N LYS A 212 4.21 18.27 27.59
CA LYS A 212 3.29 18.88 28.56
C LYS A 212 1.97 19.29 27.93
N LYS A 213 2.00 19.76 26.68
CA LYS A 213 0.82 20.26 25.97
C LYS A 213 -0.11 19.15 25.49
N TYR A 214 0.43 18.06 24.95
CA TYR A 214 -0.37 17.07 24.24
C TYR A 214 -0.39 15.67 24.88
N PHE A 215 0.55 15.34 25.77
CA PHE A 215 0.73 13.98 26.30
C PHE A 215 0.67 13.89 27.82
N SER A 216 0.19 14.93 28.51
CA SER A 216 0.10 14.95 29.97
C SER A 216 -0.83 13.86 30.53
N GLY A 217 -0.55 13.40 31.76
CA GLY A 217 -1.47 12.54 32.53
C GLY A 217 -1.19 11.04 32.45
N SER A 218 -0.14 10.62 31.74
CA SER A 218 0.31 9.21 31.79
C SER A 218 0.89 8.84 33.16
N LYS A 219 0.62 7.62 33.62
CA LYS A 219 1.28 6.99 34.78
C LYS A 219 2.63 6.36 34.44
N LEU A 220 2.85 6.08 33.15
CA LEU A 220 4.10 5.52 32.63
C LEU A 220 5.19 6.57 32.61
N LYS A 221 6.45 6.11 32.59
CA LYS A 221 7.61 6.99 32.47
C LYS A 221 7.65 7.58 31.07
N TYR A 222 7.86 8.89 30.94
CA TYR A 222 8.01 9.51 29.62
C TYR A 222 9.38 9.16 29.02
N GLY A 223 9.36 8.64 27.80
CA GLY A 223 10.52 8.39 26.96
C GLY A 223 10.76 9.50 25.95
N GLY A 224 11.28 9.14 24.78
CA GLY A 224 11.56 10.07 23.69
C GLY A 224 10.30 10.72 23.14
N ILE A 225 10.42 12.00 22.78
CA ILE A 225 9.38 12.76 22.09
C ILE A 225 9.90 13.24 20.74
N TYR A 226 9.08 13.05 19.72
CA TYR A 226 9.44 13.24 18.33
C TYR A 226 8.38 14.03 17.59
N GLN A 227 8.79 14.71 16.53
CA GLN A 227 7.92 15.43 15.63
C GLN A 227 8.27 15.17 14.17
N SER A 228 7.28 15.36 13.31
CA SER A 228 7.47 15.44 11.87
C SER A 228 6.40 16.33 11.23
N LYS A 229 6.61 16.74 9.99
CA LYS A 229 5.65 17.54 9.23
C LYS A 229 5.26 16.84 7.94
N TYR A 230 3.98 16.87 7.64
CA TYR A 230 3.44 16.42 6.36
C TYR A 230 2.37 17.42 5.91
N ASP A 231 2.61 18.08 4.78
CA ASP A 231 1.77 19.15 4.24
C ASP A 231 1.41 20.20 5.32
N ASN A 232 0.12 20.39 5.64
CA ASN A 232 -0.35 21.34 6.68
C ASN A 232 -0.57 20.67 8.05
N LEU A 233 -0.04 19.46 8.25
CA LEU A 233 -0.16 18.69 9.48
C LEU A 233 1.19 18.57 10.20
N THR A 234 1.16 18.67 11.52
CA THR A 234 2.29 18.40 12.41
C THR A 234 1.99 17.17 13.25
N TYR A 235 2.92 16.22 13.22
CA TYR A 235 2.81 14.93 13.88
C TYR A 235 3.69 15.00 15.11
N TYR A 236 3.16 14.57 16.26
CA TYR A 236 3.93 14.38 17.47
C TYR A 236 3.79 12.94 17.94
N VAL A 237 4.90 12.33 18.34
CA VAL A 237 4.92 10.99 18.91
C VAL A 237 5.63 11.02 20.25
N GLN A 238 5.02 10.40 21.26
CA GLN A 238 5.59 10.22 22.58
C GLN A 238 5.69 8.73 22.90
N ASP A 239 6.90 8.27 23.19
CA ASP A 239 7.11 6.95 23.77
C ASP A 239 6.89 7.01 25.28
N LEU A 240 6.16 6.04 25.80
CA LEU A 240 5.90 5.85 27.22
C LEU A 240 6.45 4.50 27.64
N LEU A 241 7.24 4.50 28.70
CA LEU A 241 8.14 3.43 29.06
C LEU A 241 7.69 2.71 30.33
N GLU A 242 7.94 1.41 30.35
CA GLU A 242 8.03 0.56 31.53
C GLU A 242 9.48 0.07 31.74
N GLU A 243 9.69 -0.88 32.65
CA GLU A 243 11.02 -1.41 33.01
C GLU A 243 11.79 -1.92 31.78
N TYR A 244 11.10 -2.59 30.85
CA TYR A 244 11.71 -3.29 29.72
C TYR A 244 11.70 -2.52 28.39
N GLY A 245 11.23 -1.26 28.39
CA GLY A 245 11.26 -0.41 27.18
C GLY A 245 9.95 0.32 26.93
N THR A 246 9.69 0.65 25.67
CA THR A 246 8.47 1.35 25.25
C THR A 246 7.26 0.43 25.35
N GLN A 247 6.33 0.77 26.25
CA GLN A 247 5.07 0.08 26.48
C GLN A 247 3.93 0.68 25.66
N GLU A 248 3.88 2.02 25.56
CA GLU A 248 2.91 2.70 24.71
C GLU A 248 3.63 3.70 23.81
N ARG A 249 3.15 3.84 22.58
CA ARG A 249 3.52 4.92 21.68
C ARG A 249 2.29 5.74 21.34
N LYS A 250 2.28 7.01 21.70
CA LYS A 250 1.14 7.91 21.47
C LYS A 250 1.44 8.85 20.31
N LEU A 251 0.61 8.79 19.27
CA LEU A 251 0.60 9.70 18.14
C LEU A 251 -0.50 10.75 18.32
N VAL A 252 -0.15 12.01 18.11
CA VAL A 252 -1.08 13.13 18.01
C VAL A 252 -0.79 13.88 16.71
N VAL A 253 -1.84 14.25 15.97
CA VAL A 253 -1.73 15.05 14.75
C VAL A 253 -2.45 16.38 14.95
N ILE A 254 -1.74 17.46 14.63
CA ILE A 254 -2.16 18.85 14.80
C ILE A 254 -2.26 19.51 13.42
N ASN A 255 -3.35 20.25 13.16
CA ASN A 255 -3.51 21.02 11.93
C ASN A 255 -2.80 22.40 11.99
N GLU A 256 -2.84 23.14 10.89
CA GLU A 256 -2.26 24.50 10.81
C GLU A 256 -2.91 25.53 11.75
N HIS A 257 -4.10 25.24 12.27
CA HIS A 257 -4.80 26.06 13.26
C HIS A 257 -4.45 25.69 14.71
N ASN A 258 -3.45 24.82 14.92
CA ASN A 258 -3.05 24.28 16.22
C ASN A 258 -4.13 23.44 16.93
N GLU A 259 -5.06 22.86 16.17
CA GLU A 259 -6.11 21.98 16.69
C GLU A 259 -5.67 20.52 16.56
N LYS A 260 -5.94 19.72 17.59
CA LYS A 260 -5.74 18.27 17.53
C LYS A 260 -6.83 17.64 16.66
N VAL A 261 -6.43 17.13 15.51
CA VAL A 261 -7.35 16.51 14.54
C VAL A 261 -7.36 14.99 14.61
N PHE A 262 -6.33 14.39 15.20
CA PHE A 262 -6.24 12.94 15.37
C PHE A 262 -5.36 12.57 16.56
N GLU A 263 -5.66 11.43 17.18
CA GLU A 263 -4.79 10.79 18.17
C GLU A 263 -4.96 9.27 18.14
N LYS A 264 -3.86 8.56 18.36
CA LYS A 264 -3.84 7.10 18.48
C LYS A 264 -2.77 6.66 19.47
N THR A 265 -3.11 5.65 20.27
CA THR A 265 -2.16 4.95 21.13
C THR A 265 -1.90 3.58 20.51
N PHE A 266 -0.64 3.28 20.28
CA PHE A 266 -0.16 1.93 19.96
C PHE A 266 0.37 1.32 21.26
N ILE A 267 0.09 0.05 21.50
CA ILE A 267 0.43 -0.66 22.73
C ILE A 267 1.36 -1.81 22.37
N ASN A 268 2.38 -2.02 23.18
CA ASN A 268 3.24 -3.20 23.14
C ASN A 268 2.59 -4.27 24.04
N ASP A 269 1.81 -5.16 23.45
CA ASP A 269 1.27 -6.35 24.09
C ASP A 269 1.99 -7.61 23.59
N ASP A 270 1.56 -8.79 24.06
CA ASP A 270 2.25 -10.05 23.79
C ASP A 270 2.41 -10.31 22.28
N GLY A 271 3.67 -10.31 21.83
CA GLY A 271 4.05 -10.56 20.44
C GLY A 271 4.09 -9.33 19.55
N VAL A 272 3.91 -8.11 20.09
CA VAL A 272 4.04 -6.85 19.35
C VAL A 272 5.36 -6.16 19.66
N GLU A 273 6.05 -5.68 18.62
CA GLU A 273 7.27 -4.91 18.76
C GLU A 273 7.12 -3.57 18.03
N PHE A 274 7.58 -2.49 18.64
CA PHE A 274 7.60 -1.19 17.98
C PHE A 274 8.78 -1.09 17.00
N TYR A 275 8.49 -0.64 15.78
CA TYR A 275 9.54 -0.23 14.88
C TYR A 275 10.25 1.02 15.41
N PRO A 276 11.58 1.15 15.22
CA PRO A 276 12.31 2.34 15.62
C PRO A 276 11.80 3.58 14.87
N LEU A 277 11.72 4.72 15.57
CA LEU A 277 11.40 6.02 14.95
C LEU A 277 12.62 6.69 14.32
N GLU A 278 13.82 6.28 14.74
CA GLU A 278 15.07 6.75 14.13
C GLU A 278 15.61 5.65 13.21
N LYS A 279 16.17 6.05 12.06
CA LYS A 279 16.77 5.10 11.13
C LYS A 279 17.93 4.38 11.82
N THR A 280 17.89 3.05 11.87
CA THR A 280 19.01 2.25 12.36
C THR A 280 20.09 2.15 11.27
N GLU A 281 21.36 2.02 11.67
CA GLU A 281 22.50 2.01 10.72
C GLU A 281 22.41 0.91 9.65
N ASN A 282 21.60 -0.14 9.88
CA ASN A 282 21.44 -1.30 9.01
C ASN A 282 20.11 -1.33 8.22
N ASP A 283 19.27 -0.30 8.28
CA ASP A 283 17.97 -0.29 7.55
C ASP A 283 18.11 0.28 6.13
N ASP A 284 18.75 -0.46 5.24
CA ASP A 284 19.01 -0.01 3.86
C ASP A 284 17.73 0.10 3.00
N VAL A 285 16.71 -0.71 3.31
CA VAL A 285 15.46 -0.81 2.54
C VAL A 285 14.26 -0.12 3.21
N ASN A 286 14.48 0.55 4.35
CA ASN A 286 13.47 1.25 5.13
C ASN A 286 12.29 0.35 5.52
N TYR A 287 12.58 -0.91 5.85
CA TYR A 287 11.58 -1.91 6.23
C TYR A 287 10.80 -1.47 7.47
N SER A 288 11.50 -0.82 8.41
CA SER A 288 10.95 -0.37 9.69
C SER A 288 10.43 1.06 9.66
N ALA A 289 10.43 1.71 8.50
CA ALA A 289 10.05 3.12 8.42
C ALA A 289 8.54 3.31 8.48
N GLN A 290 8.09 4.34 9.20
CA GLN A 290 6.69 4.75 9.19
C GLN A 290 6.37 5.56 7.94
N TRP A 291 5.14 5.42 7.46
CA TRP A 291 4.66 6.08 6.25
C TRP A 291 3.41 6.89 6.51
N THR A 292 3.28 8.02 5.82
CA THR A 292 2.06 8.83 5.84
C THR A 292 1.78 9.46 4.48
N GLY A 293 0.51 9.79 4.25
CA GLY A 293 0.08 10.57 3.10
C GLY A 293 -1.22 10.07 2.49
N ILE A 294 -1.59 10.59 1.32
CA ILE A 294 -2.85 10.19 0.66
C ILE A 294 -2.58 8.90 -0.13
N LEU A 295 -2.98 7.77 0.43
CA LEU A 295 -2.78 6.46 -0.21
C LEU A 295 -3.90 6.13 -1.21
N PHE A 296 -5.14 6.47 -0.86
CA PHE A 296 -6.33 6.09 -1.61
C PHE A 296 -7.11 7.30 -2.12
N LYS A 297 -7.67 7.18 -3.33
CA LYS A 297 -8.47 8.23 -3.97
C LYS A 297 -9.70 8.57 -3.13
N GLY A 298 -10.03 9.86 -3.06
CA GLY A 298 -11.17 10.36 -2.29
C GLY A 298 -11.17 10.07 -0.78
N LYS A 299 -10.05 9.63 -0.17
CA LYS A 299 -9.96 9.32 1.26
C LYS A 299 -8.95 10.22 1.99
N ALA A 300 -9.09 10.26 3.32
CA ALA A 300 -8.18 11.00 4.19
C ALA A 300 -6.73 10.46 4.10
N PRO A 301 -5.72 11.28 4.46
CA PRO A 301 -4.36 10.79 4.62
C PRO A 301 -4.29 9.63 5.61
N VAL A 302 -3.34 8.72 5.41
CA VAL A 302 -3.12 7.56 6.28
C VAL A 302 -1.82 7.69 7.05
N VAL A 303 -1.67 6.89 8.10
CA VAL A 303 -0.43 6.68 8.85
C VAL A 303 -0.33 5.23 9.29
N PHE A 304 0.81 4.58 9.11
CA PHE A 304 0.97 3.16 9.44
C PHE A 304 2.45 2.74 9.60
N ASN A 305 2.66 1.44 9.88
CA ASN A 305 3.95 0.79 10.09
C ASN A 305 4.67 1.22 11.38
N PHE A 306 3.94 1.39 12.50
CA PHE A 306 4.52 1.75 13.80
C PHE A 306 4.97 0.54 14.63
N SER A 307 4.43 -0.64 14.34
CA SER A 307 4.73 -1.88 15.04
C SER A 307 4.65 -3.08 14.10
N SER A 308 5.38 -4.13 14.46
CA SER A 308 5.27 -5.48 13.93
C SER A 308 4.54 -6.32 14.96
N ALA A 309 3.64 -7.19 14.53
CA ALA A 309 2.96 -8.13 15.40
C ALA A 309 3.26 -9.56 14.95
N SER A 310 3.46 -10.46 15.91
CA SER A 310 3.61 -11.90 15.68
C SER A 310 2.28 -12.55 15.33
N PHE A 311 1.18 -11.93 15.79
CA PHE A 311 -0.19 -12.36 15.57
C PHE A 311 -1.00 -11.23 14.94
N GLY A 312 -1.87 -11.58 14.00
CA GLY A 312 -2.71 -10.63 13.27
C GLY A 312 -2.02 -10.05 12.03
N CYS A 313 -2.72 -9.13 11.37
CA CYS A 313 -2.23 -8.48 10.17
C CYS A 313 -1.97 -6.98 10.36
N PRO A 314 -1.05 -6.38 9.59
CA PRO A 314 -0.79 -4.94 9.65
C PRO A 314 -2.03 -4.10 9.30
N MET A 315 -2.12 -2.92 9.90
CA MET A 315 -3.26 -2.01 9.74
C MET A 315 -2.84 -0.67 9.12
N ILE A 316 -3.64 -0.18 8.18
CA ILE A 316 -3.57 1.19 7.66
C ILE A 316 -4.55 2.06 8.45
N THR A 317 -4.05 3.09 9.13
CA THR A 317 -4.91 3.98 9.92
C THR A 317 -5.17 5.28 9.15
N PHE A 318 -6.44 5.65 8.96
CA PHE A 318 -6.82 6.92 8.37
C PHE A 318 -6.76 8.03 9.43
N ILE A 319 -6.20 9.18 9.05
CA ILE A 319 -6.18 10.41 9.84
C ILE A 319 -7.52 11.13 9.59
N ASP A 320 -8.60 10.50 10.01
CA ASP A 320 -9.97 11.02 9.96
C ASP A 320 -10.59 11.06 11.36
N LYS A 321 -11.82 11.59 11.45
CA LYS A 321 -12.51 11.74 12.75
C LYS A 321 -12.97 10.41 13.33
N ASP A 322 -13.33 9.47 12.46
CA ASP A 322 -13.84 8.14 12.85
C ASP A 322 -12.71 7.17 13.20
N LYS A 323 -11.45 7.56 12.93
CA LYS A 323 -10.23 6.77 13.07
C LYS A 323 -10.35 5.45 12.34
N THR A 324 -10.83 5.51 11.11
CA THR A 324 -11.04 4.32 10.28
C THR A 324 -9.73 3.54 10.17
N GLU A 325 -9.81 2.22 10.29
CA GLU A 325 -8.68 1.33 10.09
C GLU A 325 -9.00 0.33 8.99
N LEU A 326 -7.99 0.04 8.17
CA LEU A 326 -8.07 -0.95 7.11
C LEU A 326 -6.97 -1.99 7.32
N GLU A 327 -7.39 -3.22 7.60
CA GLU A 327 -6.48 -4.37 7.69
C GLU A 327 -5.91 -4.73 6.32
N ILE A 328 -4.60 -4.97 6.29
CA ILE A 328 -3.90 -5.53 5.13
C ILE A 328 -3.98 -7.04 5.22
N LYS A 329 -4.69 -7.67 4.28
CA LYS A 329 -4.84 -9.12 4.20
C LYS A 329 -3.47 -9.78 4.00
N CYS A 330 -3.08 -10.61 4.96
CA CYS A 330 -1.73 -11.14 5.06
C CYS A 330 -1.69 -12.67 5.20
N ASP A 331 -2.87 -13.33 5.23
CA ASP A 331 -3.02 -14.77 5.49
C ASP A 331 -2.32 -15.19 6.78
N ASN A 332 -2.67 -14.52 7.88
CA ASN A 332 -2.13 -14.86 9.19
C ASN A 332 -2.71 -16.20 9.68
N ARG A 333 -1.85 -17.21 9.80
CA ARG A 333 -2.19 -18.57 10.23
C ARG A 333 -1.72 -18.90 11.66
N HIS A 334 -1.19 -17.90 12.37
CA HIS A 334 -0.81 -18.02 13.78
C HIS A 334 -1.99 -17.93 14.74
#